data_AF-A0A7C3VT94-F1
#
_entry.id   AF-A0A7C3VT94-F1
#
_cell.length_a   1.000
_cell.length_b   1.000
_cell.length_c   1.000
_cell.angle_alpha   90.00
_cell.angle_beta   90.00
_cell.angle_gamma   90.00
#
_symmetry.space_group_name_H-M   'P 1'
#
loop_
_entity.id
_entity.type
_entity.pdbx_description
1 polymer ?
#
loop_
_entity_poly.entity_id
_entity_poly.type
_entity_poly.pdbx_seq_one_letter_code
_entity_poly.pdbx_strand_id
1 'polypeptide(L)'
;MGLLFIAVLVAIYVVLLWAALVYAWRLGLKEWRATKSKDARRFKATVVDKRQVGTASHSAEDPIVEYYVTFEFCRSQKELLVDESTYRRVHVGETGVLVLAGEKYQSFNVDNPDDEQDAIFRRILRR
;
A
#
# COMPACT_ATOMS: atom_id res chain seq x y z
N MET A 1 20.07 22.10 -52.95
CA MET A 1 18.66 21.84 -52.59
C MET A 1 18.51 20.60 -51.70
N GLY A 2 19.03 19.41 -52.09
CA GLY A 2 18.82 18.16 -51.32
C GLY A 2 19.37 18.11 -49.89
N LEU A 3 20.59 18.61 -49.66
CA LEU A 3 21.23 18.58 -48.33
C LEU A 3 20.48 19.43 -47.28
N LEU A 4 20.02 20.63 -47.66
CA LEU A 4 19.23 21.48 -46.78
C LEU A 4 17.88 20.85 -46.43
N PHE A 5 17.23 20.22 -47.41
CA PHE A 5 15.96 19.52 -47.18
C PHE A 5 16.12 18.34 -46.20
N ILE A 6 17.18 17.54 -46.35
CA ILE A 6 17.49 16.44 -45.43
C ILE A 6 17.77 16.96 -44.03
N ALA A 7 18.56 18.05 -43.89
CA ALA A 7 18.85 18.65 -42.59
C ALA A 7 17.59 19.14 -41.88
N VAL A 8 16.65 19.76 -42.61
CA VAL A 8 15.36 20.22 -42.05
C VAL A 8 14.51 19.03 -41.59
N LEU A 9 14.42 17.96 -42.38
CA LEU A 9 13.68 16.75 -42.00
C LEU A 9 14.26 16.08 -40.74
N VAL A 10 15.59 15.98 -40.65
CA VAL A 10 16.27 15.42 -39.47
C VAL A 10 16.01 16.29 -38.24
N ALA A 11 16.06 17.62 -38.38
CA ALA A 11 15.77 18.53 -37.27
C ALA A 11 14.33 18.37 -36.76
N ILE A 12 13.34 18.27 -37.65
CA ILE A 12 11.94 18.03 -37.29
C ILE A 12 11.79 16.68 -36.58
N TYR A 13 12.44 15.63 -37.09
CA TYR A 13 12.40 14.30 -36.49
C TYR A 13 12.97 14.28 -35.07
N VAL A 14 14.12 14.93 -34.85
CA VAL A 14 14.75 15.04 -33.53
C VAL A 14 13.83 15.79 -32.56
N VAL A 15 13.17 16.87 -32.99
CA VAL A 15 12.21 17.61 -32.16
C VAL A 15 11.02 16.74 -31.77
N LEU A 16 10.45 15.98 -32.71
CA LEU A 16 9.35 15.05 -32.42
C LEU A 16 9.75 13.95 -31.45
N LEU A 17 10.95 13.38 -31.62
CA LEU A 17 11.48 12.36 -30.73
C LEU A 17 11.68 12.89 -29.31
N TRP A 18 12.22 14.11 -29.18
CA TRP A 18 12.34 14.79 -27.89
C TRP A 18 10.97 15.08 -27.25
N ALA A 19 9.99 15.53 -28.02
CA ALA A 19 8.64 15.77 -27.52
C ALA A 19 7.99 14.48 -26.99
N ALA A 20 8.14 13.36 -27.71
CA ALA A 20 7.65 12.05 -27.28
C ALA A 20 8.33 11.58 -25.98
N LEU A 21 9.64 11.76 -25.87
CA LEU A 21 10.40 11.42 -24.66
C LEU A 21 9.91 12.22 -23.44
N VAL A 22 9.76 13.54 -23.58
CA VAL A 22 9.27 14.41 -22.51
C VAL A 22 7.84 14.06 -22.12
N TYR A 23 6.99 13.72 -23.10
CA TYR A 23 5.63 13.27 -22.85
C TYR A 23 5.59 11.97 -22.03
N ALA A 24 6.37 10.96 -22.43
CA ALA A 24 6.48 9.69 -21.71
C ALA A 24 7.00 9.91 -20.28
N TRP A 25 8.00 10.78 -20.10
CA TRP A 25 8.52 11.13 -18.78
C TRP A 25 7.45 11.76 -17.89
N ARG A 26 6.66 12.70 -18.43
CA ARG A 26 5.56 13.33 -17.68
C ARG A 26 4.49 12.31 -17.27
N LEU A 27 4.18 11.34 -18.13
CA LEU A 27 3.22 10.28 -17.83
C LEU A 27 3.73 9.39 -16.68
N GLY A 28 4.98 8.93 -16.76
CA GLY A 28 5.59 8.12 -15.70
C GLY A 28 5.69 8.86 -14.36
N LEU A 29 6.01 10.16 -14.37
CA LEU A 29 6.00 10.97 -13.15
C LEU A 29 4.60 11.12 -12.54
N LYS A 30 3.56 11.24 -13.37
CA LYS A 30 2.18 11.37 -12.89
C LYS A 30 1.72 10.07 -12.22
N GLU A 31 2.02 8.93 -12.82
CA GLU A 31 1.73 7.61 -12.25
C GLU A 31 2.52 7.38 -10.96
N TRP A 32 3.82 7.71 -10.94
CA TRP A 32 4.64 7.59 -9.74
C TRP A 32 4.12 8.45 -8.58
N ARG A 33 3.69 9.68 -8.86
CA ARG A 33 3.08 10.55 -7.84
C ARG A 33 1.73 10.02 -7.36
N ALA A 34 0.91 9.46 -8.25
CA ALA A 34 -0.37 8.87 -7.86
C ALA A 34 -0.16 7.71 -6.87
N THR A 35 0.86 6.86 -7.09
CA THR A 35 1.19 5.76 -6.18
C THR A 35 1.80 6.22 -4.87
N LYS A 36 2.59 7.31 -4.88
CA LYS A 36 3.25 7.84 -3.68
C LYS A 36 2.33 8.69 -2.79
N SER A 37 1.23 9.22 -3.33
CA SER A 37 0.35 10.19 -2.64
C SER A 37 -0.70 9.61 -1.68
N LYS A 38 -0.79 8.29 -1.53
CA LYS A 38 -1.54 7.74 -0.40
C LYS A 38 -0.63 7.74 0.81
N ASP A 39 -0.52 8.89 1.45
CA ASP A 39 0.18 9.05 2.72
C ASP A 39 -0.26 7.94 3.67
N ALA A 40 0.66 7.02 3.95
CA ALA A 40 0.44 5.90 4.85
C ALA A 40 0.35 6.47 6.27
N ARG A 41 -0.89 6.64 6.75
CA ARG A 41 -1.15 7.13 8.11
C ARG A 41 -1.03 5.97 9.08
N ARG A 42 -0.34 6.20 10.19
CA ARG A 42 -0.13 5.22 11.25
C ARG A 42 -1.00 5.58 12.45
N PHE A 43 -1.75 4.60 12.94
CA PHE A 43 -2.63 4.74 14.09
C PHE A 43 -2.33 3.63 15.08
N LYS A 44 -2.34 3.94 16.38
CA LYS A 44 -2.39 2.90 17.41
C LYS A 44 -3.80 2.34 17.43
N ALA A 45 -3.92 1.03 17.24
CA ALA A 45 -5.21 0.36 17.10
C ALA A 45 -5.25 -0.92 17.93
N THR A 46 -6.45 -1.27 18.37
CA THR A 46 -6.76 -2.55 19.02
C THR A 46 -7.71 -3.35 18.15
N VAL A 47 -7.49 -4.65 18.08
CA VAL A 47 -8.32 -5.56 17.29
C VAL A 47 -9.51 -5.96 18.14
N VAL A 48 -10.72 -5.59 17.72
CA VAL A 48 -11.95 -5.79 18.51
C VAL A 48 -12.71 -7.03 18.05
N ASP A 49 -12.74 -7.28 16.75
CA ASP A 49 -13.54 -8.36 16.18
C ASP A 49 -12.94 -8.86 14.86
N LYS A 50 -13.36 -10.05 14.45
CA LYS A 50 -12.96 -10.72 13.22
C LYS A 50 -14.15 -11.41 12.57
N ARG A 51 -14.30 -11.19 11.28
CA ARG A 51 -15.38 -11.77 10.48
C ARG A 51 -14.84 -12.35 9.19
N GLN A 52 -15.31 -13.54 8.84
CA GLN A 52 -15.05 -14.17 7.56
C GLN A 52 -16.37 -14.27 6.79
N VAL A 53 -16.39 -13.81 5.54
CA VAL A 53 -17.56 -13.86 4.68
C VAL A 53 -17.21 -14.73 3.47
N GLY A 54 -17.78 -15.93 3.41
CA GLY A 54 -17.71 -16.78 2.22
C GLY A 54 -18.90 -16.49 1.32
N THR A 55 -18.66 -16.03 0.10
CA THR A 55 -19.71 -15.89 -0.90
C THR A 55 -19.76 -17.15 -1.74
N ALA A 56 -20.71 -18.04 -1.44
CA ALA A 56 -21.03 -19.18 -2.29
C ALA A 56 -21.79 -18.67 -3.51
N SER A 57 -21.07 -18.40 -4.60
CA SER A 57 -21.72 -18.07 -5.88
C SER A 57 -22.19 -19.36 -6.53
N HIS A 58 -23.48 -19.45 -6.87
CA HIS A 58 -24.12 -20.63 -7.46
C HIS A 58 -23.54 -21.07 -8.83
N SER A 59 -22.57 -20.33 -9.39
CA SER A 59 -21.94 -20.62 -10.69
C SER A 59 -20.40 -20.53 -10.70
N ALA A 60 -19.73 -20.36 -9.55
CA ALA A 60 -18.27 -20.31 -9.49
C ALA A 60 -17.70 -21.61 -8.89
N GLU A 61 -16.75 -22.24 -9.57
CA GLU A 61 -16.02 -23.43 -9.08
C GLU A 61 -15.19 -23.12 -7.81
N ASP A 62 -14.85 -21.86 -7.58
CA ASP A 62 -14.10 -21.41 -6.40
C ASP A 62 -14.91 -20.41 -5.55
N PRO A 63 -15.17 -20.69 -4.26
CA PRO A 63 -15.81 -19.75 -3.36
C PRO A 63 -14.87 -18.58 -3.04
N ILE A 64 -15.35 -17.35 -3.24
CA ILE A 64 -14.62 -16.15 -2.84
C ILE A 64 -14.79 -15.97 -1.34
N VAL A 65 -13.67 -16.00 -0.61
CA VAL A 65 -13.61 -15.78 0.84
C VAL A 65 -13.03 -14.41 1.10
N GLU A 66 -13.80 -13.56 1.78
CA GLU A 66 -13.38 -12.24 2.23
C GLU A 66 -13.11 -12.26 3.74
N TYR A 67 -11.99 -11.67 4.15
CA TYR A 67 -11.57 -11.61 5.54
C TYR A 67 -11.65 -10.17 6.05
N TYR A 68 -12.43 -9.95 7.09
CA TYR A 68 -12.66 -8.64 7.69
C TYR A 68 -12.15 -8.63 9.13
N VAL A 69 -11.49 -7.54 9.50
CA VAL A 69 -11.01 -7.30 10.87
C VAL A 69 -11.48 -5.93 11.32
N THR A 70 -12.07 -5.87 12.51
CA THR A 70 -12.52 -4.63 13.13
C THR A 70 -11.41 -4.07 14.00
N PHE A 71 -10.93 -2.88 13.64
CA PHE A 71 -9.92 -2.15 14.40
C PHE A 71 -10.57 -0.98 15.12
N GLU A 72 -10.22 -0.81 16.39
CA GLU A 72 -10.53 0.38 17.17
C GLU A 72 -9.32 1.30 17.23
N PHE A 73 -9.45 2.51 16.68
CA PHE A 73 -8.42 3.53 16.71
C PHE A 73 -9.06 4.92 16.78
N CYS A 74 -8.41 5.87 17.47
CA CYS A 74 -8.89 7.24 17.61
C CYS A 74 -10.36 7.35 18.12
N ARG A 75 -10.79 6.43 19.00
CA ARG A 75 -12.17 6.33 19.54
C ARG A 75 -13.24 5.98 18.50
N SER A 76 -12.84 5.47 17.34
CA SER A 76 -13.73 4.95 16.31
C SER A 76 -13.41 3.48 16.05
N GLN A 77 -14.43 2.69 15.75
CA GLN A 77 -14.27 1.33 15.24
C GLN A 77 -14.47 1.33 13.73
N LYS A 78 -13.61 0.61 13.01
CA LYS A 78 -13.71 0.46 11.56
C LYS A 78 -13.39 -0.97 11.15
N GLU A 79 -14.31 -1.56 10.41
CA GLU A 79 -14.12 -2.86 9.76
C GLU A 79 -13.32 -2.66 8.46
N LEU A 80 -12.26 -3.44 8.30
CA LEU A 80 -11.36 -3.36 7.16
C LEU A 80 -11.19 -4.75 6.54
N LEU A 81 -11.25 -4.81 5.21
CA LEU A 81 -10.87 -5.99 4.44
C LEU A 81 -9.36 -6.17 4.54
N VAL A 82 -8.94 -7.37 4.96
CA VAL A 82 -7.54 -7.77 5.08
C VAL A 82 -7.29 -9.01 4.24
N ASP A 83 -6.02 -9.30 4.00
CA ASP A 83 -5.59 -10.57 3.41
C ASP A 83 -5.67 -11.71 4.44
N GLU A 84 -5.82 -12.93 3.95
CA GLU A 84 -5.89 -14.15 4.77
C GLU A 84 -4.69 -14.29 5.72
N SER A 85 -3.51 -13.88 5.27
CA SER A 85 -2.27 -14.01 6.06
C SER A 85 -2.26 -13.04 7.25
N THR A 86 -2.80 -11.83 7.09
CA THR A 86 -3.02 -10.91 8.21
C THR A 86 -4.13 -11.45 9.12
N TYR A 87 -5.25 -11.88 8.54
CA TYR A 87 -6.39 -12.38 9.32
C TYR A 87 -6.00 -13.52 10.25
N ARG A 88 -5.13 -14.43 9.80
CA ARG A 88 -4.63 -15.55 10.61
C ARG A 88 -3.59 -15.14 11.65
N ARG A 89 -2.81 -14.08 11.42
CA ARG A 89 -1.71 -13.67 12.31
C ARG A 89 -2.16 -12.84 13.51
N VAL A 90 -3.15 -12.00 13.30
CA VAL A 90 -3.66 -11.09 14.34
C VAL A 90 -4.53 -11.88 15.34
N HIS A 91 -4.78 -11.38 16.55
CA HIS A 91 -5.78 -11.93 17.47
C HIS A 91 -6.67 -10.83 18.05
N VAL A 92 -7.90 -11.17 18.42
CA VAL A 92 -8.81 -10.24 19.09
C VAL A 92 -8.22 -9.87 20.45
N GLY A 93 -8.19 -8.57 20.76
CA GLY A 93 -7.57 -8.00 21.95
C GLY A 93 -6.12 -7.55 21.75
N GLU A 94 -5.46 -7.91 20.63
CA GLU A 94 -4.12 -7.41 20.35
C GLU A 94 -4.12 -5.92 20.05
N THR A 95 -3.08 -5.24 20.54
CA THR A 95 -2.84 -3.82 20.28
C THR A 95 -1.59 -3.69 19.42
N GLY A 96 -1.58 -2.72 18.51
CA GLY A 96 -0.47 -2.52 17.61
C GLY A 96 -0.60 -1.25 16.78
N VAL A 97 0.24 -1.15 15.76
CA VAL A 97 0.26 -0.04 14.80
C VAL A 97 -0.44 -0.46 13.51
N LEU A 98 -1.60 0.14 13.27
CA LEU A 98 -2.36 0.05 12.03
C LEU A 98 -1.85 1.10 11.03
N VAL A 99 -1.57 0.66 9.80
CA VAL A 99 -1.15 1.53 8.70
C VAL A 99 -2.26 1.57 7.64
N LEU A 100 -2.73 2.78 7.34
CA LEU A 100 -3.79 3.03 6.37
C LEU A 100 -3.28 3.88 5.21
N ALA A 101 -3.57 3.44 3.99
CA ALA A 101 -3.31 4.19 2.77
C ALA A 101 -4.61 4.87 2.31
N GLY A 102 -4.88 6.06 2.86
CA GLY A 102 -6.20 6.69 2.77
C GLY A 102 -7.20 5.94 3.65
N GLU A 103 -8.18 5.27 3.05
CA GLU A 103 -9.18 4.46 3.77
C GLU A 103 -8.92 2.96 3.73
N LYS A 104 -7.94 2.51 2.93
CA LYS A 104 -7.65 1.10 2.73
C LYS A 104 -6.61 0.61 3.73
N TYR A 105 -6.80 -0.63 4.20
CA TYR A 105 -5.81 -1.36 4.97
C TYR A 105 -4.51 -1.52 4.17
N GLN A 106 -3.38 -1.30 4.82
CA GLN A 106 -2.06 -1.55 4.25
C GLN A 106 -1.27 -2.59 5.06
N SER A 107 -1.17 -2.41 6.38
CA SER A 107 -0.49 -3.35 7.27
C SER A 107 -0.89 -3.15 8.73
N PHE A 108 -0.75 -4.18 9.55
CA PHE A 108 -0.87 -4.12 11.01
C PHE A 108 0.34 -4.80 11.64
N ASN A 109 1.04 -4.09 12.52
CA ASN A 109 2.14 -4.62 13.32
C ASN A 109 1.69 -4.71 14.77
N VAL A 110 1.68 -5.91 15.33
CA VAL A 110 1.38 -6.15 16.75
C VAL A 110 2.49 -5.51 17.59
N ASP A 111 2.12 -4.75 18.63
CA ASP A 111 3.06 -4.29 19.64
C ASP A 111 3.40 -5.52 20.51
N ASN A 112 4.42 -6.29 20.12
CA ASN A 112 4.89 -7.41 20.93
C ASN A 112 5.75 -6.86 22.08
N PRO A 113 5.39 -7.09 23.36
CA PRO A 113 6.18 -6.60 24.50
C PRO A 113 7.62 -7.17 24.52
N ASP A 114 7.84 -8.34 23.92
CA ASP A 114 9.17 -8.96 23.84
C ASP A 114 10.11 -8.18 22.89
N ASP A 115 9.58 -7.58 21.83
CA ASP A 115 10.36 -6.77 20.88
C ASP A 115 10.84 -5.46 21.51
N GLU A 116 10.07 -4.89 22.44
CA GLU A 116 10.51 -3.72 23.22
C GLU A 116 11.65 -4.06 24.19
N GLN A 117 11.58 -5.22 24.86
CA GLN A 117 12.64 -5.66 25.77
C GLN A 117 13.96 -5.90 25.02
N ASP A 118 13.92 -6.54 23.85
CA ASP A 118 15.08 -6.74 22.99
C ASP A 118 15.65 -5.42 22.46
N ALA A 119 14.79 -4.46 22.11
CA ALA A 119 15.22 -3.12 21.68
C ALA A 119 15.91 -2.34 22.81
N ILE A 120 15.42 -2.45 24.04
CA ILE A 120 16.04 -1.87 25.23
C ILE A 120 17.40 -2.56 25.51
N PHE A 121 17.45 -3.88 25.47
CA PHE A 121 18.67 -4.66 25.69
C PHE A 121 19.77 -4.29 24.69
N ARG A 122 19.42 -4.16 23.40
CA ARG A 122 20.36 -3.71 22.36
C ARG A 122 20.86 -2.28 22.55
N ARG A 123 20.05 -1.38 23.11
CA ARG A 123 20.51 -0.02 23.46
C ARG A 123 21.49 -0.03 24.62
N ILE A 124 21.27 -0.89 25.62
CA ILE A 124 22.17 -1.03 26.77
C ILE A 124 23.52 -1.62 26.32
N LEU A 125 23.52 -2.64 25.46
CA LEU A 125 24.75 -3.30 24.97
C LEU A 125 25.59 -2.45 23.99
N ARG A 126 25.03 -1.38 23.41
CA ARG A 126 25.75 -0.46 22.51
C ARG A 126 26.44 0.70 23.24
N ARG A 127 26.32 0.78 24.56
CA ARG A 127 26.95 1.79 25.40
C ARG A 127 28.15 1.21 26.12
#